data_AF-A0A646HL75-F1
#
_entry.id   AF-A0A646HL75-F1
#
_cell.length_a   1.000
_cell.length_b   1.000
_cell.length_c   1.000
_cell.angle_alpha   90.00
_cell.angle_beta   90.00
_cell.angle_gamma   90.00
#
_symmetry.space_group_name_H-M   'P 1'
#
loop_
_entity.id
_entity.type
_entity.pdbx_description
1 polymer ?
#
loop_
_entity_poly.entity_id
_entity_poly.type
_entity_poly.pdbx_seq_one_letter_code
_entity_poly.pdbx_strand_id
1 'polypeptide(L)'
;MKKFFTMLVGLQLLMLFVGCDSLSPSERLLVGKWYVQREDTVEGTEVMQELNEVFKDDKTCEAKAISRYKMKDEELDFYTVVTLEYSLKGNWEIKDKLFTEKFNHVEVSVRDVDFEGADVTSDLAQLKEAKESTKKTAYYEMAVPLKKALLGDVGAVKIKKLNEEQFVVVNKDNKVVEYKRVAD
;
A
#
# COMPACT_ATOMS: atom_id res chain seq x y z
N MET A 1 -58.79 12.61 -7.79
CA MET A 1 -57.50 12.65 -8.54
C MET A 1 -56.35 13.36 -7.79
N LYS A 2 -56.56 14.50 -7.10
CA LYS A 2 -55.47 15.22 -6.41
C LYS A 2 -54.72 14.41 -5.32
N LYS A 3 -55.42 13.55 -4.56
CA LYS A 3 -54.81 12.71 -3.49
C LYS A 3 -53.94 11.55 -4.02
N PHE A 4 -54.27 11.00 -5.19
CA PHE A 4 -53.47 9.94 -5.83
C PHE A 4 -52.16 10.50 -6.38
N PHE A 5 -52.19 11.71 -6.96
CA PHE A 5 -50.99 12.37 -7.47
C PHE A 5 -50.00 12.76 -6.36
N THR A 6 -50.49 13.23 -5.21
CA THR A 6 -49.62 13.55 -4.06
C THR A 6 -49.01 12.30 -3.42
N MET A 7 -49.74 11.18 -3.40
CA MET A 7 -49.24 9.90 -2.89
C MET A 7 -48.18 9.28 -3.82
N LEU A 8 -48.35 9.40 -5.14
CA LEU A 8 -47.39 8.91 -6.14
C LEU A 8 -46.08 9.71 -6.13
N VAL A 9 -46.17 11.03 -5.98
CA VAL A 9 -45.00 11.92 -5.86
C VAL A 9 -44.28 11.70 -4.52
N GLY A 10 -45.00 11.46 -3.43
CA GLY A 10 -44.40 11.09 -2.14
C GLY A 10 -43.66 9.75 -2.17
N LEU A 11 -44.16 8.77 -2.91
CA LEU A 11 -43.51 7.46 -3.08
C LEU A 11 -42.26 7.56 -3.99
N GLN A 12 -42.27 8.39 -5.03
CA GLN A 12 -41.08 8.67 -5.85
C GLN A 12 -40.00 9.43 -5.08
N LEU A 13 -40.39 10.36 -4.18
CA LEU A 13 -39.46 11.04 -3.28
C LEU A 13 -38.85 10.09 -2.26
N LEU A 14 -39.60 9.12 -1.73
CA LEU A 14 -39.07 8.07 -0.87
C LEU A 14 -38.08 7.14 -1.60
N MET A 15 -38.31 6.84 -2.89
CA MET A 15 -37.35 6.07 -3.70
C MET A 15 -36.04 6.83 -3.99
N LEU A 16 -36.04 8.17 -3.97
CA LEU A 16 -34.83 8.99 -4.13
C LEU A 16 -33.93 8.97 -2.88
N PHE A 17 -34.46 8.60 -1.71
CA PHE A 17 -33.69 8.39 -0.47
C PHE A 17 -33.27 6.93 -0.25
N VAL A 18 -33.71 6.01 -1.11
CA VAL A 18 -33.10 4.67 -1.23
C VAL A 18 -31.97 4.74 -2.25
N GLY A 19 -31.09 5.73 -2.10
CA GLY A 19 -29.73 5.61 -2.60
C GLY A 19 -29.13 4.44 -1.85
N CYS A 20 -29.25 3.25 -2.44
CA CYS A 20 -28.64 2.04 -1.93
C CYS A 20 -27.17 2.37 -1.73
N ASP A 21 -26.75 2.56 -0.48
CA ASP A 21 -25.34 2.65 -0.13
C ASP A 21 -24.63 1.56 -0.93
N SER A 22 -23.79 1.97 -1.87
CA SER A 22 -23.15 1.06 -2.82
C SER A 22 -22.19 0.09 -2.12
N LEU A 23 -21.89 0.35 -0.85
CA LEU A 23 -21.01 -0.44 0.00
C LEU A 23 -21.80 -1.41 0.88
N SER A 24 -21.42 -2.68 0.77
CA SER A 24 -21.75 -3.72 1.73
C SER A 24 -21.22 -3.38 3.13
N PRO A 25 -21.76 -3.98 4.21
CA PRO A 25 -21.28 -3.73 5.57
C PRO A 25 -19.77 -3.92 5.75
N SER A 26 -19.17 -4.91 5.10
CA SER A 26 -17.72 -5.13 5.13
C SER A 26 -16.95 -4.00 4.44
N GLU A 27 -17.44 -3.52 3.30
CA GLU A 27 -16.80 -2.42 2.58
C GLU A 27 -16.82 -1.13 3.41
N ARG A 28 -17.92 -0.86 4.13
CA ARG A 28 -18.00 0.29 5.06
C ARG A 28 -16.99 0.22 6.20
N LEU A 29 -16.72 -0.98 6.72
CA LEU A 29 -15.70 -1.17 7.76
C LEU A 29 -14.29 -0.88 7.23
N LEU A 30 -14.05 -1.15 5.94
CA LEU A 30 -12.74 -0.91 5.33
C LEU A 30 -12.50 0.58 5.04
N VAL A 31 -13.54 1.36 4.73
CA VAL A 31 -13.39 2.81 4.48
C VAL A 31 -12.71 3.50 5.64
N GLY A 32 -11.67 4.28 5.35
CA GLY A 32 -10.86 5.01 6.34
C GLY A 32 -9.35 4.82 6.12
N LYS A 33 -8.57 5.28 7.10
CA LYS A 33 -7.10 5.23 7.10
C LYS A 33 -6.59 4.01 7.84
N TRP A 34 -5.61 3.34 7.26
CA TRP A 34 -5.01 2.12 7.78
C TRP A 34 -3.49 2.21 7.72
N TYR A 35 -2.83 1.64 8.72
CA TYR A 35 -1.38 1.56 8.81
C TYR A 35 -0.95 0.11 8.98
N VAL A 36 0.11 -0.27 8.29
CA VAL A 36 0.80 -1.53 8.49
C VAL A 36 2.30 -1.33 8.45
N GLN A 37 2.99 -2.06 9.33
CA GLN A 37 4.43 -2.22 9.33
C GLN A 37 4.75 -3.70 9.13
N ARG A 38 5.72 -3.99 8.28
CA ARG A 38 6.18 -5.35 7.99
C ARG A 38 7.69 -5.41 7.97
N GLU A 39 8.20 -6.53 8.44
CA GLU A 39 9.59 -6.93 8.27
C GLU A 39 9.57 -8.28 7.55
N ASP A 40 10.39 -8.41 6.51
CA ASP A 40 10.50 -9.62 5.71
C ASP A 40 11.96 -9.86 5.33
N THR A 41 12.25 -11.07 4.89
CA THR A 41 13.54 -11.42 4.30
C THR A 41 13.29 -12.06 2.96
N VAL A 42 13.78 -11.41 1.90
CA VAL A 42 13.64 -11.89 0.52
C VAL A 42 15.03 -12.16 -0.01
N GLU A 43 15.34 -13.43 -0.28
CA GLU A 43 16.62 -13.84 -0.88
C GLU A 43 17.85 -13.27 -0.11
N GLY A 44 17.79 -13.27 1.22
CA GLY A 44 18.86 -12.73 2.07
C GLY A 44 18.86 -11.20 2.24
N THR A 45 17.97 -10.49 1.56
CA THR A 45 17.75 -9.04 1.76
C THR A 45 16.72 -8.81 2.85
N GLU A 46 17.11 -8.03 3.87
CA GLU A 46 16.19 -7.57 4.91
C GLU A 46 15.34 -6.42 4.35
N VAL A 47 14.02 -6.54 4.49
CA VAL A 47 13.06 -5.54 4.00
C VAL A 47 12.19 -5.11 5.16
N MET A 48 12.29 -3.83 5.53
CA MET A 48 11.31 -3.18 6.40
C MET A 48 10.39 -2.33 5.52
N GLN A 49 9.08 -2.42 5.73
CA GLN A 49 8.10 -1.60 5.03
C GLN A 49 7.09 -1.01 5.99
N GLU A 50 6.81 0.27 5.81
CA GLU A 50 5.69 0.98 6.40
C GLU A 50 4.74 1.42 5.30
N LEU A 51 3.45 1.21 5.48
CA LEU A 51 2.42 1.49 4.49
C LEU A 51 1.22 2.12 5.18
N ASN A 52 0.79 3.25 4.66
CA ASN A 52 -0.44 3.94 5.02
C ASN A 52 -1.39 3.87 3.82
N GLU A 53 -2.59 3.35 4.04
CA GLU A 53 -3.63 3.21 3.02
C GLU A 53 -4.87 3.98 3.43
N VAL A 54 -5.55 4.56 2.44
CA VAL A 54 -6.80 5.27 2.62
C VAL A 54 -7.80 4.69 1.63
N PHE A 55 -8.85 4.06 2.15
CA PHE A 55 -9.96 3.54 1.36
C PHE A 55 -11.14 4.50 1.46
N LYS A 56 -11.67 4.93 0.31
CA LYS A 56 -12.78 5.89 0.24
C LYS A 56 -14.08 5.22 -0.16
N ASP A 57 -15.20 5.86 0.17
CA ASP A 57 -16.55 5.34 -0.11
C ASP A 57 -16.85 5.13 -1.60
N ASP A 58 -16.18 5.88 -2.48
CA ASP A 58 -16.31 5.78 -3.94
C ASP A 58 -15.49 4.63 -4.54
N LYS A 59 -14.96 3.74 -3.69
CA LYS A 59 -14.07 2.62 -4.04
C LYS A 59 -12.72 3.02 -4.60
N THR A 60 -12.31 4.28 -4.46
CA THR A 60 -10.93 4.69 -4.72
C THR A 60 -10.05 4.45 -3.49
N CYS A 61 -8.77 4.18 -3.72
CA CYS A 61 -7.76 4.09 -2.67
C CYS A 61 -6.52 4.90 -3.00
N GLU A 62 -5.84 5.33 -1.93
CA GLU A 62 -4.52 5.95 -1.99
C GLU A 62 -3.62 5.29 -0.97
N ALA A 63 -2.35 5.08 -1.34
CA ALA A 63 -1.37 4.52 -0.43
C ALA A 63 -0.07 5.29 -0.47
N LYS A 64 0.58 5.41 0.69
CA LYS A 64 1.96 5.86 0.82
C LYS A 64 2.75 4.82 1.56
N ALA A 65 3.89 4.42 0.98
CA ALA A 65 4.77 3.49 1.65
C ALA A 65 6.22 3.93 1.60
N ILE A 66 6.97 3.49 2.60
CA ILE A 66 8.42 3.57 2.66
C ILE A 66 8.91 2.14 2.83
N SER A 67 9.82 1.70 1.97
CA SER A 67 10.54 0.45 2.18
C SER A 67 12.03 0.71 2.31
N ARG A 68 12.66 0.03 3.26
CA ARG A 68 14.09 0.00 3.45
C ARG A 68 14.59 -1.40 3.14
N TYR A 69 15.48 -1.49 2.15
CA TYR A 69 16.14 -2.72 1.73
C TYR A 69 17.57 -2.67 2.25
N LYS A 70 17.92 -3.61 3.12
CA LYS A 70 19.28 -3.77 3.63
C LYS A 70 19.90 -5.02 3.03
N MET A 71 20.87 -4.79 2.15
CA MET A 71 21.55 -5.83 1.35
C MET A 71 22.98 -5.93 1.85
N LYS A 72 23.41 -7.13 2.20
CA LYS A 72 24.79 -7.40 2.60
C LYS A 72 25.66 -7.52 1.34
N ASP A 73 26.84 -6.91 1.35
CA ASP A 73 27.88 -7.23 0.37
C ASP A 73 28.52 -8.57 0.75
N GLU A 74 28.59 -9.51 -0.19
CA GLU A 74 29.12 -10.86 0.11
C GLU A 74 30.65 -10.88 0.26
N GLU A 75 31.34 -9.89 -0.33
CA GLU A 75 32.80 -9.82 -0.35
C GLU A 75 33.37 -8.91 0.76
N LEU A 76 32.57 -7.96 1.24
CA LEU A 76 32.96 -6.94 2.20
C LEU A 76 32.02 -6.91 3.42
N ASP A 77 32.52 -6.59 4.60
CA ASP A 77 31.70 -6.50 5.82
C ASP A 77 30.98 -5.15 5.92
N PHE A 78 30.19 -4.84 4.88
CA PHE A 78 29.26 -3.72 4.86
C PHE A 78 27.93 -4.08 4.20
N TYR A 79 26.96 -3.19 4.43
CA TYR A 79 25.59 -3.27 3.95
C TYR A 79 25.28 -2.03 3.13
N THR A 80 24.60 -2.23 2.01
CA THR A 80 23.94 -1.16 1.26
C THR A 80 22.49 -1.08 1.72
N VAL A 81 22.07 0.09 2.17
CA VAL A 81 20.71 0.36 2.62
C VAL A 81 20.04 1.29 1.63
N VAL A 82 19.07 0.79 0.87
CA VAL A 82 18.28 1.59 -0.08
C VAL A 82 16.91 1.87 0.52
N THR A 83 16.55 3.15 0.64
CA THR A 83 15.20 3.56 1.05
C THR A 83 14.42 4.01 -0.17
N LEU A 84 13.33 3.31 -0.46
CA LEU A 84 12.37 3.68 -1.49
C LEU A 84 11.12 4.30 -0.86
N GLU A 85 10.55 5.29 -1.54
CA GLU A 85 9.26 5.88 -1.19
C GLU A 85 8.29 5.69 -2.36
N TYR A 86 7.03 5.40 -2.03
CA TYR A 86 5.99 5.12 -3.01
C TYR A 86 4.72 5.91 -2.73
N SER A 87 4.05 6.32 -3.80
CA SER A 87 2.68 6.81 -3.77
C SER A 87 1.85 6.02 -4.78
N LEU A 88 0.76 5.42 -4.31
CA LEU A 88 -0.16 4.60 -5.10
C LEU A 88 -1.52 5.25 -5.13
N LYS A 89 -2.21 5.16 -6.27
CA LYS A 89 -3.64 5.45 -6.37
C LYS A 89 -4.31 4.39 -7.21
N GLY A 90 -5.52 4.02 -6.81
CA GLY A 90 -6.21 2.90 -7.41
C GLY A 90 -7.66 2.80 -7.00
N ASN A 91 -8.19 1.60 -7.20
CA ASN A 91 -9.51 1.21 -6.75
C ASN A 91 -9.41 -0.07 -5.95
N TRP A 92 -10.41 -0.30 -5.11
CA TRP A 92 -10.49 -1.48 -4.25
C TRP A 92 -11.88 -2.11 -4.30
N GLU A 93 -11.96 -3.40 -3.97
CA GLU A 93 -13.23 -4.10 -3.82
C GLU A 93 -13.15 -5.23 -2.79
N ILE A 94 -14.30 -5.57 -2.20
CA ILE A 94 -14.46 -6.80 -1.43
C ILE A 94 -15.56 -7.65 -2.07
N LYS A 95 -15.21 -8.86 -2.50
CA LYS A 95 -16.15 -9.84 -3.06
C LYS A 95 -15.90 -11.22 -2.47
N ASP A 96 -16.93 -11.88 -1.94
CA ASP A 96 -16.81 -13.23 -1.38
C ASP A 96 -15.68 -13.41 -0.34
N LYS A 97 -15.44 -12.36 0.48
CA LYS A 97 -14.34 -12.24 1.47
C LYS A 97 -12.93 -12.16 0.87
N LEU A 98 -12.83 -11.93 -0.43
CA LEU A 98 -11.60 -11.54 -1.10
C LEU A 98 -11.54 -10.03 -1.19
N PHE A 99 -10.41 -9.47 -0.80
CA PHE A 99 -10.05 -8.08 -0.98
C PHE A 99 -9.10 -7.97 -2.17
N THR A 100 -9.38 -7.04 -3.07
CA THR A 100 -8.57 -6.79 -4.26
C THR A 100 -8.29 -5.31 -4.38
N GLU A 101 -7.08 -4.98 -4.82
CA GLU A 101 -6.69 -3.63 -5.18
C GLU A 101 -6.18 -3.60 -6.61
N LYS A 102 -6.44 -2.47 -7.27
CA LYS A 102 -5.94 -2.20 -8.61
C LYS A 102 -5.40 -0.80 -8.70
N PHE A 103 -4.09 -0.66 -8.82
CA PHE A 103 -3.45 0.64 -8.95
C PHE A 103 -3.31 1.04 -10.41
N ASN A 104 -3.76 2.26 -10.71
CA ASN A 104 -3.64 2.87 -12.03
C ASN A 104 -2.62 4.01 -12.05
N HIS A 105 -2.18 4.47 -10.86
CA HIS A 105 -1.14 5.45 -10.68
C HIS A 105 -0.14 4.94 -9.65
N VAL A 106 1.13 4.84 -10.04
CA VAL A 106 2.22 4.38 -9.19
C VAL A 106 3.43 5.27 -9.41
N GLU A 107 3.85 5.92 -8.34
CA GLU A 107 5.11 6.66 -8.26
C GLU A 107 6.03 5.96 -7.29
N VAL A 108 7.28 5.77 -7.70
CA VAL A 108 8.34 5.17 -6.90
C VAL A 108 9.59 6.01 -7.06
N SER A 109 10.21 6.39 -5.95
CA SER A 109 11.45 7.15 -5.93
C SER A 109 12.46 6.49 -4.99
N VAL A 110 13.75 6.67 -5.30
CA VAL A 110 14.82 6.38 -4.35
C VAL A 110 14.94 7.59 -3.44
N ARG A 111 14.50 7.46 -2.19
CA ARG A 111 14.55 8.53 -1.21
C ARG A 111 15.97 8.72 -0.69
N ASP A 112 16.64 7.61 -0.35
CA ASP A 112 17.99 7.67 0.20
C ASP A 112 18.78 6.37 -0.05
N VAL A 113 20.10 6.49 0.03
CA VAL A 113 21.03 5.37 0.07
C VAL A 113 22.03 5.60 1.20
N ASP A 114 22.23 4.58 2.02
CA ASP A 114 23.22 4.57 3.08
C ASP A 114 24.10 3.32 3.04
N PHE A 115 25.23 3.40 3.73
CA PHE A 115 26.18 2.32 3.88
C PHE A 115 26.48 2.10 5.37
N GLU A 116 26.33 0.86 5.84
CA GLU A 116 26.57 0.48 7.24
C GLU A 116 27.60 -0.65 7.29
N GLY A 117 28.59 -0.60 8.18
CA GLY A 117 29.54 -1.71 8.32
C GLY A 117 30.95 -1.28 8.72
N ALA A 118 31.83 -2.25 8.96
CA ALA A 118 33.21 -2.00 9.36
C ALA A 118 34.07 -1.51 8.18
N ASP A 119 33.76 -1.98 6.97
CA ASP A 119 34.52 -1.68 5.75
C ASP A 119 34.06 -0.38 5.03
N VAL A 120 33.13 0.37 5.64
CA VAL A 120 32.67 1.65 5.09
C VAL A 120 33.78 2.71 5.25
N THR A 121 34.20 3.30 4.13
CA THR A 121 35.22 4.36 4.13
C THR A 121 34.79 5.56 4.98
N SER A 122 35.73 6.17 5.70
CA SER A 122 35.49 7.42 6.44
C SER A 122 35.60 8.69 5.56
N ASP A 123 35.97 8.54 4.28
CA ASP A 123 36.06 9.66 3.33
C ASP A 123 34.67 10.11 2.89
N LEU A 124 34.24 11.27 3.41
CA LEU A 124 32.93 11.84 3.12
C LEU A 124 32.69 12.17 1.64
N ALA A 125 33.75 12.52 0.89
CA ALA A 125 33.60 12.84 -0.52
C ALA A 125 33.34 11.56 -1.33
N GLN A 126 34.10 10.50 -1.05
CA GLN A 126 33.89 9.18 -1.66
C GLN A 126 32.53 8.59 -1.30
N LEU A 127 32.12 8.69 -0.03
CA LEU A 127 30.79 8.24 0.39
C LEU A 127 29.68 8.98 -0.36
N LYS A 128 29.80 10.30 -0.52
CA LYS A 128 28.80 11.09 -1.23
C LYS A 128 28.71 10.68 -2.70
N GLU A 129 29.85 10.48 -3.36
CA GLU A 129 29.90 10.02 -4.75
C GLU A 129 29.28 8.61 -4.89
N ALA A 130 29.65 7.68 -4.00
CA ALA A 130 29.10 6.34 -3.98
C ALA A 130 27.58 6.34 -3.76
N LYS A 131 27.07 7.14 -2.82
CA LYS A 131 25.63 7.27 -2.56
C LYS A 131 24.87 7.74 -3.81
N GLU A 132 25.37 8.77 -4.50
CA GLU A 132 24.71 9.29 -5.70
C GLU A 132 24.77 8.31 -6.88
N SER A 133 25.89 7.60 -7.05
CA SER A 133 26.01 6.52 -8.02
C SER A 133 25.01 5.39 -7.73
N THR A 134 24.97 4.90 -6.50
CA THR A 134 24.07 3.81 -6.09
C THR A 134 22.60 4.22 -6.15
N LYS A 135 22.24 5.48 -5.86
CA LYS A 135 20.88 5.98 -6.07
C LYS A 135 20.42 5.82 -7.52
N LYS A 136 21.30 6.11 -8.48
CA LYS A 136 21.00 5.94 -9.91
C LYS A 136 20.80 4.46 -10.26
N THR A 137 21.66 3.58 -9.76
CA THR A 137 21.53 2.12 -9.97
C THR A 137 20.23 1.60 -9.35
N ALA A 138 19.97 1.91 -8.07
CA ALA A 138 18.76 1.53 -7.35
C ALA A 138 17.47 2.03 -8.04
N TYR A 139 17.51 3.19 -8.69
CA TYR A 139 16.36 3.66 -9.47
C TYR A 139 16.00 2.69 -10.60
N TYR A 140 16.98 2.26 -11.40
CA TYR A 140 16.72 1.37 -12.53
C TYR A 140 16.49 -0.08 -12.12
N GLU A 141 17.19 -0.55 -11.10
CA GLU A 141 17.18 -1.96 -10.69
C GLU A 141 16.09 -2.28 -9.66
N MET A 142 15.62 -1.29 -8.88
CA MET A 142 14.63 -1.51 -7.83
C MET A 142 13.36 -0.69 -8.07
N ALA A 143 13.47 0.63 -8.20
CA ALA A 143 12.30 1.51 -8.29
C ALA A 143 11.46 1.24 -9.55
N VAL A 144 12.10 1.11 -10.72
CA VAL A 144 11.40 0.84 -11.99
C VAL A 144 10.70 -0.52 -12.02
N PRO A 145 11.35 -1.65 -11.66
CA PRO A 145 10.67 -2.94 -11.57
C PRO A 145 9.53 -2.95 -10.57
N LEU A 146 9.71 -2.33 -9.40
CA LEU A 146 8.66 -2.27 -8.39
C LEU A 146 7.45 -1.43 -8.86
N LYS A 147 7.70 -0.30 -9.53
CA LYS A 147 6.64 0.48 -10.18
C LYS A 147 5.81 -0.39 -11.12
N LYS A 148 6.47 -1.21 -11.93
CA LYS A 148 5.81 -2.12 -12.87
C LYS A 148 5.03 -3.22 -12.17
N ALA A 149 5.56 -3.78 -11.08
CA ALA A 149 4.92 -4.84 -10.31
C ALA A 149 3.66 -4.36 -9.56
N LEU A 150 3.64 -3.10 -9.13
CA LEU A 150 2.50 -2.51 -8.43
C LEU A 150 1.43 -1.96 -9.38
N LEU A 151 1.76 -1.74 -10.66
CA LEU A 151 0.80 -1.23 -11.63
C LEU A 151 -0.14 -2.34 -12.10
N GLY A 152 -1.45 -2.10 -12.02
CA GLY A 152 -2.48 -3.07 -12.39
C GLY A 152 -3.04 -3.79 -11.17
N ASP A 153 -3.44 -5.04 -11.37
CA ASP A 153 -4.01 -5.90 -10.33
C ASP A 153 -2.87 -6.49 -9.48
N VAL A 154 -2.87 -6.19 -8.18
CA VAL A 154 -1.86 -6.70 -7.23
C VAL A 154 -2.23 -8.07 -6.64
N GLY A 155 -3.36 -8.63 -7.07
CA GLY A 155 -3.88 -9.91 -6.64
C GLY A 155 -4.91 -9.79 -5.51
N ALA A 156 -5.76 -10.82 -5.42
CA ALA A 156 -6.75 -10.94 -4.37
C ALA A 156 -6.15 -11.56 -3.11
N VAL A 157 -6.46 -11.00 -1.94
CA VAL A 157 -6.10 -11.53 -0.63
C VAL A 157 -7.34 -11.89 0.18
N LYS A 158 -7.22 -12.90 1.06
CA LYS A 158 -8.36 -13.37 1.86
C LYS A 158 -8.49 -12.56 3.14
N ILE A 159 -9.67 -12.02 3.41
CA ILE A 159 -9.96 -11.34 4.68
C ILE A 159 -10.15 -12.38 5.79
N LYS A 160 -9.34 -12.29 6.85
CA LYS A 160 -9.46 -13.09 8.08
C LYS A 160 -10.26 -12.36 9.15
N LYS A 161 -10.05 -11.06 9.30
CA LYS A 161 -10.73 -10.21 10.27
C LYS A 161 -10.90 -8.81 9.69
N LEU A 162 -12.06 -8.21 9.89
CA LEU A 162 -12.33 -6.82 9.53
C LEU A 162 -13.33 -6.26 10.54
N ASN A 163 -12.92 -5.23 11.28
CA ASN A 163 -13.74 -4.47 12.21
C ASN A 163 -13.24 -3.00 12.25
N GLU A 164 -13.75 -2.20 13.18
CA GLU A 164 -13.43 -0.76 13.28
C GLU A 164 -11.96 -0.45 13.57
N GLU A 165 -11.20 -1.40 14.12
CA GLU A 165 -9.82 -1.20 14.60
C GLU A 165 -8.78 -1.99 13.79
N GLN A 166 -9.17 -3.14 13.25
CA GLN A 166 -8.26 -4.12 12.65
C GLN A 166 -8.79 -4.64 11.31
N PHE A 167 -7.88 -4.69 10.35
CA PHE A 167 -8.08 -5.35 9.07
C PHE A 167 -6.95 -6.35 8.87
N VAL A 168 -7.29 -7.64 8.84
CA VAL A 168 -6.31 -8.74 8.75
C VAL A 168 -6.58 -9.52 7.47
N VAL A 169 -5.57 -9.61 6.63
CA VAL A 169 -5.61 -10.36 5.37
C VAL A 169 -4.56 -11.46 5.35
N VAL A 170 -4.76 -12.43 4.47
CA VAL A 170 -3.81 -13.50 4.19
C VAL A 170 -3.57 -13.57 2.70
N ASN A 171 -2.30 -13.49 2.31
CA ASN A 171 -1.89 -13.59 0.91
C ASN A 171 -1.82 -15.05 0.45
N LYS A 172 -1.52 -15.25 -0.84
CA LYS A 172 -1.40 -16.59 -1.46
C LYS A 172 -0.34 -17.49 -0.81
N ASP A 173 0.68 -16.89 -0.18
CA ASP A 173 1.78 -17.59 0.48
C ASP A 173 1.47 -17.89 1.97
N ASN A 174 0.21 -17.71 2.38
CA ASN A 174 -0.26 -17.81 3.77
C ASN A 174 0.39 -16.83 4.75
N LYS A 175 1.06 -15.78 4.25
CA LYS A 175 1.56 -14.70 5.11
C LYS A 175 0.38 -13.85 5.57
N VAL A 176 0.32 -13.62 6.88
CA VAL A 176 -0.70 -12.78 7.52
C VAL A 176 -0.20 -11.34 7.52
N VAL A 177 -1.08 -10.41 7.13
CA VAL A 177 -0.81 -8.98 7.17
C VAL A 177 -1.90 -8.33 8.01
N GLU A 178 -1.50 -7.56 9.02
CA GLU A 178 -2.40 -6.89 9.95
C GLU A 178 -2.28 -5.38 9.82
N TYR A 179 -3.38 -4.76 9.45
CA TYR A 179 -3.54 -3.32 9.36
C TYR A 179 -4.25 -2.82 10.61
N LYS A 180 -3.75 -1.70 11.14
CA LYS A 180 -4.35 -0.99 12.27
C LYS A 180 -5.03 0.27 11.77
N ARG A 181 -6.21 0.56 12.32
CA ARG A 181 -6.92 1.80 12.04
C ARG A 181 -6.08 3.00 12.48
N VAL A 182 -6.04 4.04 11.65
CA VAL A 182 -5.45 5.33 12.00
C VAL A 182 -6.60 6.31 12.24
N ALA A 183 -6.57 7.02 13.37
CA ALA A 183 -7.55 8.06 13.67
C ALA A 183 -7.43 9.21 12.66
N ASP A 184 -8.57 9.82 12.32
CA ASP A 184 -8.63 10.87 11.30
C ASP A 184 -7.94 12.17 11.69
#